data_AF-A0A6M3M2G4-F1
#
_entry.id   AF-A0A6M3M2G4-F1
#
_cell.length_a   1.000
_cell.length_b   1.000
_cell.length_c   1.000
_cell.angle_alpha   90.00
_cell.angle_beta   90.00
_cell.angle_gamma   90.00
#
_symmetry.space_group_name_H-M   'P 1'
#
loop_
_entity.id
_entity.type
_entity.pdbx_description
1 polymer ?
#
loop_
_entity_poly.entity_id
_entity_poly.type
_entity_poly.pdbx_seq_one_letter_code
_entity_poly.pdbx_strand_id
1 'polypeptide(L)'
;MSFLTWLKILFGAIGTFLAPFIKMFLNDIGKVVLNIAMEVVLALAASAMPGAKKQKEAFKLIFDKLKAQGITVATHVINAAIEAAVAKLKEKEG
;
A
#
# COMPACT_ATOMS: atom_id res chain seq x y z
N MET A 1 34.07 16.04 -0.72
CA MET A 1 32.99 15.38 0.06
C MET A 1 32.22 14.48 -0.91
N SER A 2 32.05 13.18 -0.62
CA SER A 2 31.48 12.22 -1.58
C SER A 2 29.94 12.23 -1.56
N PHE A 3 29.31 12.02 -2.73
CA PHE A 3 27.85 11.90 -2.89
C PHE A 3 27.22 10.87 -1.93
N LEU A 4 27.91 9.75 -1.70
CA LEU A 4 27.47 8.71 -0.76
C LEU A 4 27.51 9.18 0.70
N THR A 5 28.46 10.04 1.05
CA THR A 5 28.57 10.64 2.39
C THR A 5 27.44 11.66 2.61
N TRP A 6 27.12 12.46 1.59
CA TRP A 6 25.98 13.39 1.63
C TRP A 6 24.64 12.65 1.74
N LEU A 7 24.45 11.56 0.98
CA LEU A 7 23.26 10.72 1.06
C LEU A 7 23.09 10.11 2.45
N LYS A 8 24.17 9.59 3.06
CA LYS A 8 24.13 9.04 4.43
C LYS A 8 23.80 10.09 5.48
N ILE A 9 24.24 11.35 5.31
CA ILE A 9 23.93 12.45 6.23
C ILE A 9 22.45 12.87 6.08
N LEU A 10 21.95 13.00 4.84
CA LEU A 10 20.53 13.28 4.60
C LEU A 10 19.65 12.16 5.16
N PHE A 11 19.92 10.90 4.82
CA PHE A 11 19.15 9.76 5.31
C PHE A 11 19.34 9.51 6.83
N GLY A 12 20.47 9.91 7.42
CA GLY A 12 20.71 9.82 8.86
C GLY A 12 19.89 10.85 9.64
N ALA A 13 20.00 12.14 9.33
CA ALA A 13 19.30 13.19 10.06
C ALA A 13 17.79 13.22 9.74
N ILE A 14 17.43 13.14 8.45
CA ILE A 14 16.02 13.17 8.01
C ILE A 14 15.34 11.83 8.35
N GLY A 15 16.05 10.71 8.24
CA GLY A 15 15.51 9.40 8.60
C GLY A 15 15.19 9.29 10.09
N THR A 16 16.02 9.85 10.99
CA THR A 16 15.73 9.86 12.43
C THR A 16 14.48 10.70 12.75
N PHE A 17 14.26 11.79 12.01
CA PHE A 17 13.06 12.63 12.12
C PHE A 17 11.81 11.97 11.53
N LEU A 18 11.90 11.33 10.35
CA LEU A 18 10.78 10.69 9.66
C LEU A 18 10.43 9.31 10.22
N ALA A 19 11.36 8.61 10.88
CA ALA A 19 11.17 7.28 11.44
C ALA A 19 9.88 7.11 12.27
N PRO A 20 9.54 7.99 13.25
CA PRO A 20 8.31 7.85 14.02
C PRO A 20 7.05 7.98 13.14
N PHE A 21 7.05 8.85 12.14
CA PHE A 21 5.93 9.03 11.21
C PHE A 21 5.76 7.83 10.28
N ILE A 22 6.87 7.30 9.75
CA ILE A 22 6.86 6.07 8.95
C ILE A 22 6.40 4.89 9.82
N LYS A 23 6.87 4.80 11.06
CA LYS A 23 6.46 3.73 11.99
C LYS A 23 4.99 3.81 12.36
N MET A 24 4.46 5.02 12.61
CA MET A 24 3.03 5.25 12.84
C MET A 24 2.21 4.91 11.59
N PHE A 25 2.65 5.35 10.42
CA PHE A 25 2.04 5.00 9.15
C PHE A 25 2.02 3.48 8.95
N LEU A 26 3.13 2.78 9.15
CA LEU A 26 3.19 1.32 8.98
C LEU A 26 2.39 0.56 10.04
N ASN A 27 2.24 1.12 11.25
CA ASN A 27 1.57 0.42 12.35
C ASN A 27 0.05 0.51 12.31
N ASP A 28 -0.50 1.67 11.95
CA ASP A 28 -1.93 1.93 12.11
C ASP A 28 -2.60 2.07 10.74
N ILE A 29 -2.23 3.11 9.97
CA ILE A 29 -2.89 3.42 8.68
C ILE A 29 -2.53 2.38 7.61
N GLY A 30 -1.25 2.03 7.51
CA GLY A 30 -0.70 1.10 6.52
C GLY A 30 -1.26 -0.31 6.68
N LYS A 31 -1.46 -0.78 7.92
CA LYS A 31 -2.15 -2.05 8.16
C LYS A 31 -3.60 -2.01 7.70
N VAL A 32 -4.32 -0.93 7.98
CA VAL A 32 -5.71 -0.75 7.54
C VAL A 32 -5.79 -0.77 6.01
N VAL A 33 -4.93 -0.01 5.33
CA VAL A 33 -4.88 0.03 3.86
C VAL A 33 -4.57 -1.34 3.27
N LEU A 34 -3.55 -2.05 3.81
CA LEU A 34 -3.19 -3.39 3.33
C LEU A 34 -4.30 -4.41 3.59
N ASN A 35 -4.97 -4.35 4.74
CA ASN A 35 -6.06 -5.27 5.05
C ASN A 35 -7.26 -5.07 4.10
N ILE A 36 -7.63 -3.82 3.84
CA ILE A 36 -8.68 -3.47 2.88
C ILE A 36 -8.27 -3.93 1.47
N ALA A 37 -7.01 -3.71 1.07
CA ALA A 37 -6.52 -4.16 -0.23
C ALA A 37 -6.57 -5.68 -0.36
N MET A 38 -6.13 -6.43 0.65
CA MET A 38 -6.24 -7.89 0.68
C MET A 38 -7.68 -8.37 0.54
N GLU A 39 -8.61 -7.80 1.31
CA GLU A 39 -10.03 -8.16 1.27
C GLU A 39 -10.61 -7.94 -0.14
N VAL A 40 -10.38 -6.76 -0.72
CA VAL A 40 -10.90 -6.40 -2.05
C VAL A 40 -10.29 -7.27 -3.15
N VAL A 41 -8.97 -7.46 -3.13
CA VAL A 41 -8.28 -8.26 -4.15
C VAL A 41 -8.70 -9.72 -4.06
N LEU A 42 -8.88 -10.28 -2.85
CA LEU A 42 -9.44 -11.63 -2.66
C LEU A 42 -10.84 -11.77 -3.26
N ALA A 43 -11.73 -10.83 -2.94
CA ALA A 43 -13.10 -10.85 -3.46
C ALA A 43 -13.12 -10.75 -5.00
N LEU A 44 -12.28 -9.90 -5.57
CA LEU A 44 -12.17 -9.76 -7.02
C LEU A 44 -11.47 -10.94 -7.67
N ALA A 45 -10.50 -11.59 -7.01
CA ALA A 45 -9.86 -12.81 -7.50
C ALA A 45 -10.90 -13.92 -7.73
N ALA A 46 -11.84 -14.09 -6.79
CA ALA A 46 -12.96 -15.03 -6.89
C ALA A 46 -14.02 -14.66 -7.95
N SER A 47 -14.00 -13.43 -8.48
CA SER A 47 -14.97 -12.98 -9.50
C SER A 47 -14.60 -13.43 -10.92
N ALA A 48 -15.62 -13.56 -11.79
CA ALA A 48 -15.44 -13.86 -13.22
C ALA A 48 -14.95 -12.66 -14.07
N MET A 49 -14.61 -11.54 -13.43
CA MET A 49 -14.22 -10.32 -14.14
C MET A 49 -12.87 -10.49 -14.89
N PRO A 50 -12.67 -9.87 -16.06
CA PRO A 50 -11.35 -9.87 -16.71
C PRO A 50 -10.27 -9.16 -15.87
N GLY A 51 -9.04 -9.68 -15.87
CA GLY A 51 -7.94 -9.19 -15.01
C GLY A 51 -7.67 -7.68 -15.10
N ALA A 52 -7.66 -7.11 -16.32
CA ALA A 52 -7.48 -5.66 -16.51
C ALA A 52 -8.61 -4.81 -15.92
N LYS A 53 -9.83 -5.35 -15.81
CA LYS A 53 -10.96 -4.69 -15.15
C LYS A 53 -10.88 -4.86 -13.63
N LYS A 54 -10.40 -6.01 -13.13
CA LYS A 54 -10.21 -6.26 -11.70
C LYS A 54 -9.29 -5.23 -11.06
N GLN A 55 -8.20 -4.83 -11.72
CA GLN A 55 -7.27 -3.83 -11.15
C GLN A 55 -7.94 -2.46 -10.93
N LYS A 56 -8.69 -1.98 -11.94
CA LYS A 56 -9.38 -0.68 -11.84
C LYS A 56 -10.49 -0.72 -10.80
N GLU A 57 -11.23 -1.83 -10.75
CA GLU A 57 -12.28 -2.05 -9.75
C GLU A 57 -11.70 -2.14 -8.34
N ALA A 58 -10.57 -2.85 -8.17
CA ALA A 58 -9.86 -2.94 -6.90
C ALA A 58 -9.47 -1.56 -6.39
N PHE A 59 -8.88 -0.73 -7.25
CA PHE A 59 -8.52 0.64 -6.89
C PHE A 59 -9.73 1.44 -6.41
N LYS A 60 -10.82 1.41 -7.17
CA LYS A 60 -12.05 2.14 -6.83
C LYS A 60 -12.63 1.67 -5.50
N LEU A 61 -12.76 0.37 -5.30
CA LEU A 61 -13.33 -0.20 -4.06
C LEU A 61 -12.46 0.10 -2.83
N ILE A 62 -11.14 0.01 -2.95
CA ILE A 62 -10.21 0.36 -1.87
C ILE A 62 -10.30 1.85 -1.55
N PHE A 63 -10.32 2.70 -2.56
CA PHE A 63 -10.48 4.15 -2.39
C PHE A 63 -11.80 4.49 -1.67
N ASP A 64 -12.91 3.92 -2.12
CA ASP A 64 -14.24 4.13 -1.54
C ASP A 64 -14.28 3.65 -0.07
N LYS A 65 -13.72 2.47 0.23
CA LYS A 65 -13.63 1.93 1.59
C LYS A 65 -12.77 2.78 2.51
N LEU A 66 -11.61 3.25 2.05
CA LEU A 66 -10.73 4.13 2.84
C LEU A 66 -11.39 5.47 3.12
N LYS A 67 -12.05 6.05 2.11
CA LYS A 67 -12.79 7.30 2.25
C LYS A 67 -13.95 7.16 3.25
N ALA A 68 -14.67 6.04 3.23
CA ALA A 68 -15.73 5.76 4.20
C ALA A 68 -15.23 5.67 5.64
N GLN A 69 -13.95 5.34 5.84
CA GLN A 69 -13.29 5.32 7.15
C GLN A 69 -12.63 6.67 7.52
N GLY A 70 -12.83 7.73 6.71
CA GLY A 70 -12.20 9.02 6.90
C GLY A 70 -10.70 9.03 6.59
N ILE A 71 -10.18 7.97 5.97
CA ILE A 71 -8.76 7.82 5.64
C ILE A 71 -8.55 8.31 4.20
N THR A 72 -7.71 9.33 4.05
CA THR A 72 -7.25 9.80 2.74
C THR A 72 -5.80 9.39 2.54
N VAL A 73 -5.53 8.65 1.48
CA VAL A 73 -4.17 8.25 1.09
C VAL A 73 -3.92 8.62 -0.36
N ALA A 74 -2.64 8.81 -0.70
CA ALA A 74 -2.25 9.07 -2.07
C ALA A 74 -2.47 7.83 -2.96
N THR A 75 -2.79 8.06 -4.24
CA THR A 75 -3.02 7.03 -5.25
C THR A 75 -1.91 5.97 -5.30
N HIS A 76 -0.66 6.37 -5.17
CA HIS A 76 0.49 5.44 -5.20
C HIS A 76 0.48 4.46 -4.02
N VAL A 77 -0.07 4.85 -2.86
CA VAL A 77 -0.20 3.97 -1.69
C VAL A 77 -1.24 2.88 -1.96
N ILE A 78 -2.36 3.22 -2.58
CA ILE A 78 -3.40 2.26 -2.95
C ILE A 78 -2.86 1.27 -3.97
N ASN A 79 -2.16 1.75 -5.00
CA ASN A 79 -1.55 0.89 -6.01
C ASN A 79 -0.52 -0.07 -5.39
N ALA A 80 0.37 0.44 -4.54
CA ALA A 80 1.35 -0.39 -3.85
C ALA A 80 0.69 -1.45 -2.95
N ALA A 81 -0.43 -1.11 -2.29
CA ALA A 81 -1.18 -2.05 -1.48
C ALA A 81 -1.85 -3.15 -2.32
N ILE A 82 -2.37 -2.82 -3.50
CA ILE A 82 -2.90 -3.79 -4.46
C ILE A 82 -1.80 -4.74 -4.92
N GLU A 83 -0.63 -4.21 -5.30
CA GLU A 83 0.52 -5.02 -5.74
C GLU A 83 1.00 -5.97 -4.63
N ALA A 84 1.13 -5.46 -3.40
CA ALA A 84 1.47 -6.29 -2.25
C ALA A 84 0.43 -7.37 -1.98
N ALA A 85 -0.86 -7.05 -2.10
CA ALA A 85 -1.95 -8.00 -1.92
C ALA A 85 -1.94 -9.10 -3.01
N VAL A 86 -1.75 -8.73 -4.27
CA VAL A 86 -1.63 -9.68 -5.38
C VAL A 86 -0.40 -10.56 -5.22
N ALA A 87 0.76 -10.00 -4.83
CA ALA A 87 1.97 -10.77 -4.58
C ALA A 87 1.73 -11.83 -3.48
N LYS A 88 1.11 -11.43 -2.37
CA LYS A 88 0.78 -12.33 -1.27
C LYS A 88 -0.26 -13.40 -1.64
N LEU A 89 -1.16 -13.12 -2.58
CA LEU A 89 -2.07 -14.13 -3.11
C LEU A 89 -1.33 -15.19 -3.93
N LYS A 90 -0.41 -14.76 -4.81
CA LYS A 90 0.40 -15.68 -5.61
C LYS A 90 1.27 -16.59 -4.72
N GLU A 91 1.82 -16.06 -3.63
CA GLU A 91 2.57 -16.87 -2.64
C GLU A 91 1.72 -17.92 -1.93
N LYS A 92 0.40 -17.73 -1.82
CA LYS A 92 -0.52 -18.70 -1.20
C LYS A 92 -1.05 -19.74 -2.19
N GLU A 93 -1.02 -19.44 -3.49
CA GLU A 93 -1.50 -20.30 -4.57
C GLU A 93 -0.39 -21.17 -5.18
N GLY A 94 0.89 -20.86 -4.91
CA GLY A 94 2.05 -21.68 -5.27
C GLY A 94 2.45 -22.64 -4.17
#